data_AF-A0A5A7VIR5-F1
#
_entry.id   AF-A0A5A7VIR5-F1
#
_cell.length_a   1.000
_cell.length_b   1.000
_cell.length_c   1.000
_cell.angle_alpha   90.00
_cell.angle_beta   90.00
_cell.angle_gamma   90.00
#
_symmetry.space_group_name_H-M   'P 1'
#
loop_
_entity.id
_entity.type
_entity.pdbx_description
1 polymer ?
#
loop_
_entity_poly.entity_id
_entity_poly.type
_entity_poly.pdbx_seq_one_letter_code
_entity_poly.pdbx_strand_id
1 'polypeptide(L)'
;MPLGWEQLEKEFLNRFYNTRRIVSVKELTNTKHQKKEPVIYINRWRALSLNCKDKLTELSAVEMCTQGMHWKLVYLLQRIKPRTFEELVTRTHDMELSIANEEQKIS
;
A
#
# COMPACT_ATOMS: atom_id res chain seq x y z
N MET A 1 -4.26 29.82 25.32
CA MET A 1 -3.15 29.43 24.43
C MET A 1 -3.74 28.86 23.16
N PRO A 2 -3.40 29.38 21.97
CA PRO A 2 -3.84 28.77 20.72
C PRO A 2 -3.20 27.37 20.63
N LEU A 3 -4.01 26.40 20.20
CA LEU A 3 -3.55 25.04 19.94
C LEU A 3 -2.38 25.12 18.94
N GLY A 4 -1.23 24.56 19.29
CA GLY A 4 -0.12 24.42 18.35
C GLY A 4 -0.56 23.60 17.14
N TRP A 5 0.08 23.84 15.99
CA TRP A 5 -0.23 23.16 14.72
C TRP A 5 -0.32 21.64 14.86
N GLU A 6 0.57 21.04 15.66
CA GLU A 6 0.60 19.61 15.97
C GLU A 6 -0.68 19.12 16.69
N GLN A 7 -1.22 19.93 17.60
CA GLN A 7 -2.46 19.61 18.32
C GLN A 7 -3.67 19.74 17.39
N LEU A 8 -3.66 20.72 16.48
CA LEU A 8 -4.71 20.93 15.49
C LEU A 8 -4.74 19.79 14.46
N GLU A 9 -3.58 19.37 13.98
CA GLU A 9 -3.41 18.24 13.07
C GLU A 9 -3.90 16.94 13.72
N LYS A 10 -3.53 16.70 14.98
CA LYS A 10 -3.99 15.54 15.75
C LYS A 10 -5.51 15.51 15.92
N GLU A 11 -6.13 16.64 16.27
CA GLU A 11 -7.58 16.76 16.43
C GLU A 11 -8.32 16.61 15.08
N PHE A 12 -7.78 17.17 14.00
CA PHE A 12 -8.33 17.01 12.66
C PHE A 12 -8.32 15.55 12.21
N LEU A 13 -7.19 14.86 12.39
CA LEU A 13 -7.08 13.42 12.12
C LEU A 13 -8.01 12.60 13.02
N ASN A 14 -8.20 13.01 14.28
CA ASN A 14 -9.10 12.36 15.23
C ASN A 14 -10.59 12.55 14.90
N ARG A 15 -10.99 13.66 14.28
CA ARG A 15 -12.40 13.95 13.97
C ARG A 15 -12.82 13.50 12.60
N PHE A 16 -11.97 13.70 11.59
CA PHE A 16 -12.35 13.50 10.18
C PHE A 16 -11.76 12.23 9.57
N TYR A 17 -10.64 11.73 10.11
CA TYR A 17 -9.98 10.51 9.65
C TYR A 17 -10.05 9.34 10.63
N ASN A 18 -10.63 9.52 11.82
CA ASN A 18 -10.66 8.50 12.85
C ASN A 18 -11.85 7.55 12.70
N THR A 19 -11.92 6.95 11.53
CA THR A 19 -12.34 5.55 11.36
C THR A 19 -11.11 4.64 11.47
N ARG A 20 -10.12 4.95 12.33
CA ARG A 20 -8.94 4.09 12.55
C ARG A 20 -9.36 2.83 13.27
N ARG A 21 -9.96 1.90 12.54
CA ARG A 21 -9.97 0.50 12.93
C ARG A 21 -8.50 0.11 13.08
N ILE A 22 -8.08 -0.12 14.31
CA ILE A 22 -6.74 -0.63 14.58
C ILE A 22 -6.69 -2.06 14.05
N VAL A 23 -5.88 -2.30 13.03
CA VAL A 23 -5.80 -3.59 12.35
C VAL A 23 -4.64 -4.41 12.89
N SER A 24 -4.85 -5.72 13.01
CA SER A 24 -3.78 -6.69 13.29
C SER A 24 -3.05 -7.08 12.01
N VAL A 25 -1.82 -7.59 12.15
CA VAL A 25 -1.07 -8.23 11.05
C VAL A 25 -1.90 -9.29 10.32
N LYS A 26 -2.74 -10.04 11.04
CA LYS A 26 -3.63 -11.05 10.45
C LYS A 26 -4.71 -10.46 9.54
N GLU A 27 -5.24 -9.29 9.88
CA GLU A 27 -6.22 -8.60 9.03
C GLU A 27 -5.55 -8.00 7.79
N LEU A 28 -4.32 -7.51 7.93
CA LEU A 28 -3.51 -7.01 6.82
C LEU A 28 -3.25 -8.09 5.77
N THR A 29 -2.84 -9.30 6.18
CA THR A 29 -2.54 -10.41 5.25
C THR A 29 -3.78 -11.01 4.57
N ASN A 30 -4.98 -10.73 5.09
CA ASN A 30 -6.24 -11.17 4.49
C ASN A 30 -6.78 -10.22 3.41
N THR A 31 -6.19 -9.02 3.26
CA THR A 31 -6.56 -8.10 2.18
C THR A 31 -6.00 -8.59 0.85
N LYS A 32 -6.72 -9.49 0.18
CA LYS A 32 -6.34 -9.96 -1.15
C LYS A 32 -6.65 -8.90 -2.19
N HIS A 33 -5.67 -8.64 -3.05
CA HIS A 33 -5.77 -7.73 -4.18
C HIS A 33 -6.99 -8.04 -5.08
N GLN A 34 -7.90 -7.07 -5.27
CA GLN A 34 -8.94 -7.13 -6.30
C GLN A 34 -8.33 -6.68 -7.64
N LYS A 35 -8.55 -7.50 -8.67
CA LYS A 35 -7.85 -7.62 -9.96
C LYS A 35 -7.56 -6.36 -10.81
N LYS A 36 -7.89 -5.13 -10.40
CA LYS A 36 -7.93 -3.99 -11.34
C LYS A 36 -7.16 -2.73 -10.96
N GLU A 37 -6.63 -2.60 -9.74
CA GLU A 37 -5.98 -1.34 -9.33
C GLU A 37 -4.86 -1.56 -8.28
N PRO A 38 -3.72 -2.16 -8.65
CA PRO A 38 -2.60 -2.42 -7.73
C PRO A 38 -2.01 -1.16 -7.09
N VAL A 39 -2.00 0.00 -7.76
CA VAL A 39 -1.58 1.28 -7.11
C VAL A 39 -2.56 1.68 -5.99
N ILE A 40 -3.86 1.55 -6.24
CA ILE A 40 -4.89 1.87 -5.23
C ILE A 40 -4.84 0.85 -4.09
N TYR A 41 -4.57 -0.42 -4.39
CA TYR A 41 -4.30 -1.45 -3.38
C TYR A 41 -3.09 -1.07 -2.52
N ILE A 42 -1.95 -0.68 -3.11
CA ILE A 42 -0.74 -0.30 -2.34
C ILE A 42 -1.03 0.88 -1.42
N ASN A 43 -1.69 1.92 -1.93
CA ASN A 43 -2.02 3.09 -1.12
C ASN A 43 -2.98 2.76 0.02
N ARG A 44 -3.98 1.90 -0.23
CA ARG A 44 -4.88 1.40 0.81
C ARG A 44 -4.13 0.57 1.85
N TRP A 45 -3.23 -0.29 1.42
CA TRP A 45 -2.44 -1.14 2.31
C TRP A 45 -1.50 -0.30 3.18
N ARG A 46 -0.84 0.70 2.60
CA ARG A 46 0.00 1.69 3.31
C ARG A 46 -0.80 2.45 4.37
N ALA A 47 -2.01 2.91 4.04
CA ALA A 47 -2.86 3.59 5.00
C ALA A 47 -3.32 2.66 6.15
N LEU A 48 -3.57 1.39 5.86
CA LEU A 48 -3.93 0.39 6.87
C LEU A 48 -2.74 0.01 7.77
N SER A 49 -1.53 -0.13 7.21
CA SER A 49 -0.33 -0.50 7.98
C SER A 49 0.08 0.59 8.98
N LEU A 50 -0.17 1.86 8.67
CA LEU A 50 0.04 2.97 9.61
C LEU A 50 -0.84 2.89 10.87
N ASN A 51 -1.94 2.16 10.81
CA ASN A 51 -2.87 1.93 11.92
C ASN A 51 -2.76 0.50 12.47
N CYS A 52 -1.66 -0.20 12.20
CA CYS A 52 -1.44 -1.54 12.71
C CYS A 52 -1.15 -1.51 14.22
N LYS A 53 -1.69 -2.48 14.97
CA LYS A 53 -1.35 -2.70 16.39
C LYS A 53 0.14 -2.93 16.59
N ASP A 54 0.72 -3.66 15.66
CA ASP A 54 2.12 -4.02 15.64
C ASP A 54 2.91 -2.92 14.92
N LYS A 55 4.01 -2.44 15.52
CA LYS A 55 4.91 -1.50 14.85
C LYS A 55 5.62 -2.22 13.70
N LEU A 56 5.14 -2.04 12.48
CA LEU A 56 5.80 -2.54 11.27
C LEU A 56 6.86 -1.54 10.81
N THR A 57 8.02 -2.05 10.38
CA THR A 57 8.97 -1.24 9.64
C THR A 57 8.45 -1.05 8.21
N GLU A 58 8.90 -0.01 7.51
CA GLU A 58 8.49 0.19 6.12
C GLU A 58 8.87 -1.03 5.26
N LEU A 59 10.06 -1.59 5.47
CA LEU A 59 10.52 -2.77 4.76
C LEU A 59 9.58 -3.98 4.98
N SER A 60 9.21 -4.28 6.22
CA SER A 60 8.31 -5.42 6.49
C SER A 60 6.90 -5.17 5.94
N ALA A 61 6.42 -3.94 6.01
CA ALA A 61 5.14 -3.55 5.42
C ALA A 61 5.14 -3.70 3.89
N VAL A 62 6.22 -3.32 3.21
CA VAL A 62 6.40 -3.47 1.76
C VAL A 62 6.47 -4.95 1.35
N GLU A 63 7.21 -5.77 2.09
CA GLU A 63 7.29 -7.22 1.84
C GLU A 63 5.92 -7.88 1.98
N MET A 64 5.19 -7.60 3.07
CA MET A 64 3.86 -8.12 3.31
C MET A 64 2.84 -7.63 2.27
N CYS A 65 2.88 -6.34 1.92
CA CYS A 65 2.01 -5.75 0.89
C CYS A 65 2.21 -6.46 -0.46
N THR A 66 3.48 -6.70 -0.83
CA THR A 66 3.86 -7.41 -2.06
C THR A 66 3.34 -8.84 -2.06
N GLN A 67 3.46 -9.58 -0.96
CA GLN A 67 2.94 -10.97 -0.88
C GLN A 67 1.42 -11.08 -1.08
N GLY A 68 0.66 -10.03 -0.76
CA GLY A 68 -0.79 -9.97 -0.97
C GLY A 68 -1.22 -9.64 -2.41
N MET A 69 -0.28 -9.36 -3.31
CA MET A 69 -0.55 -8.98 -4.70
C MET A 69 -0.83 -10.19 -5.61
N HIS A 70 -1.21 -9.88 -6.85
CA HIS A 70 -1.39 -10.91 -7.89
C HIS A 70 -0.04 -11.53 -8.23
N TRP A 71 0.02 -12.85 -8.39
CA TRP A 71 1.26 -13.61 -8.56
C TRP A 71 2.19 -13.06 -9.67
N LYS A 72 1.64 -12.54 -10.77
CA LYS A 72 2.41 -11.93 -11.87
C LYS A 72 3.22 -10.70 -11.40
N LEU A 73 2.63 -9.84 -10.56
CA LEU A 73 3.32 -8.68 -9.98
C LEU A 73 4.36 -9.13 -8.95
N VAL A 74 4.02 -10.10 -8.10
CA VAL A 74 4.95 -10.66 -7.10
C VAL A 74 6.22 -11.18 -7.77
N TYR A 75 6.08 -11.95 -8.85
CA TYR A 75 7.21 -12.51 -9.60
C TYR A 75 8.15 -11.43 -10.13
N LEU A 76 7.61 -10.33 -10.66
CA LEU A 76 8.41 -9.23 -11.21
C LEU A 76 9.07 -8.41 -10.09
N LEU A 77 8.33 -8.10 -9.03
CA LEU A 77 8.81 -7.33 -7.89
C LEU A 77 9.90 -8.09 -7.10
N GLN A 78 9.91 -9.43 -7.11
CA GLN A 78 10.98 -10.24 -6.51
C GLN A 78 12.36 -9.99 -7.14
N ARG A 79 12.44 -9.59 -8.42
CA ARG A 79 13.72 -9.28 -9.08
C ARG A 79 14.28 -7.92 -8.66
N ILE A 80 13.40 -6.96 -8.37
CA ILE A 80 13.77 -5.58 -8.05
C ILE A 80 13.92 -5.39 -6.53
N LYS A 81 13.13 -6.12 -5.74
CA LYS A 81 13.07 -6.08 -4.27
C LYS A 81 12.86 -4.65 -3.73
N PRO A 82 11.68 -4.06 -3.97
CA PRO A 82 11.41 -2.71 -3.50
C PRO A 82 11.55 -2.63 -1.97
N ARG A 83 12.20 -1.58 -1.49
CA ARG A 83 12.40 -1.36 -0.05
C ARG A 83 11.48 -0.30 0.56
N THR A 84 10.86 0.52 -0.28
CA THR A 84 9.96 1.60 0.12
C THR A 84 8.63 1.49 -0.61
N PHE A 85 7.58 2.10 -0.05
CA PHE A 85 6.28 2.16 -0.72
C PHE A 85 6.33 2.98 -2.01
N GLU A 86 7.18 3.99 -2.07
CA GLU A 86 7.38 4.81 -3.27
C GLU A 86 7.94 3.98 -4.43
N GLU A 87 8.99 3.20 -4.16
CA GLU A 87 9.57 2.30 -5.16
C GLU A 87 8.54 1.25 -5.61
N LEU A 88 7.77 0.70 -4.66
CA LEU A 88 6.72 -0.27 -4.97
C LEU A 88 5.63 0.33 -5.88
N VAL A 89 5.15 1.54 -5.61
CA VAL A 89 4.12 2.23 -6.42
C VAL A 89 4.64 2.50 -7.82
N THR A 90 5.84 3.10 -7.95
CA THR A 90 6.42 3.45 -9.25
C THR A 90 6.60 2.21 -10.13
N ARG A 91 7.17 1.14 -9.58
CA ARG A 91 7.37 -0.12 -10.33
C ARG A 91 6.08 -0.79 -10.72
N THR A 92 5.08 -0.74 -9.85
CA THR A 92 3.75 -1.29 -10.15
C THR A 92 3.08 -0.53 -11.29
N HIS A 93 3.17 0.79 -11.29
CA HIS A 93 2.61 1.64 -12.33
C HIS A 93 3.29 1.42 -13.69
N ASP A 94 4.62 1.39 -13.73
CA ASP A 94 5.38 1.10 -14.97
C ASP A 94 4.99 -0.24 -15.59
N MET A 95 4.69 -1.25 -14.75
CA MET A 95 4.30 -2.59 -15.18
C MET A 95 2.84 -2.66 -15.65
N GLU A 96 1.91 -1.92 -15.04
CA GLU A 96 0.54 -1.79 -15.56
C GLU A 96 0.56 -1.24 -16.99
N LEU A 97 1.41 -0.24 -17.23
CA LEU A 97 1.58 0.37 -18.55
C LEU A 97 2.22 -0.60 -19.55
N SER A 98 3.21 -1.41 -19.15
CA SER A 98 3.85 -2.38 -20.06
C SER A 98 2.90 -3.51 -20.46
N ILE A 99 2.04 -3.98 -19.55
CA ILE A 99 1.03 -5.02 -19.84
C ILE A 99 -0.06 -4.47 -20.76
N ALA A 100 -0.55 -3.26 -20.49
CA ALA A 100 -1.56 -2.62 -21.35
C ALA A 100 -1.05 -2.40 -22.79
N ASN A 101 0.23 -2.04 -22.94
CA ASN A 101 0.86 -1.85 -24.25
C ASN A 101 1.09 -3.18 -25.01
N GLU A 102 1.34 -4.29 -24.32
CA GLU A 102 1.46 -5.62 -24.92
C GLU A 102 0.09 -6.15 -25.43
N GLU A 103 -0.99 -5.91 -24.67
CA GLU A 103 -2.35 -6.30 -25.07
C GLU A 103 -2.86 -5.51 -26.30
N GLN A 104 -2.43 -4.25 -26.45
CA GLN A 104 -2.77 -3.43 -27.62
C GLN A 104 -2.01 -3.80 -28.90
N LYS A 105 -0.83 -4.43 -28.80
CA LYS A 105 -0.05 -4.87 -29.97
C LYS A 105 -0.58 -6.15 -30.63
N ILE A 106 -1.49 -6.85 -29.98
CA ILE A 106 -2.05 -8.14 -30.44
C ILE A 106 -3.49 -7.95 -30.97
N SER A 107 -4.04 -6.73 -30.89
CA SER A 107 -5.32 -6.33 -31.51
C SER A 107 -5.11 -5.61 -32.83
#